data_AF-A0A7S4IY93-F1
#
_entry.id   AF-A0A7S4IY93-F1
#
_cell.length_a   1.000
_cell.length_b   1.000
_cell.length_c   1.000
_cell.angle_alpha   90.00
_cell.angle_beta   90.00
_cell.angle_gamma   90.00
#
_symmetry.space_group_name_H-M   'P 1'
#
loop_
_entity.id
_entity.type
_entity.pdbx_description
1 polymer ?
#
loop_
_entity_poly.entity_id
_entity_poly.type
_entity_poly.pdbx_seq_one_letter_code
_entity_poly.pdbx_strand_id
1 'polypeptide(L)'
;DSSSSSPPSSGGDGGGGGEGDGDGDDNDESCPLGLIPHQIRGSLVSYTMMTPSVPAFRHCTGCSDPIAKGYNEGGFDFVKRVCRSDGARYLEEVSGLGEYREEGERKLREMEEEAVVEGWGDSDDDDGDDF
;
A
#
# COMPACT_ATOMS: atom_id res chain seq x y z
N ASP A 1 36.36 6.77 -28.16
CA ASP A 1 35.95 5.83 -29.20
C ASP A 1 36.81 4.59 -29.02
N SER A 2 36.33 3.43 -28.56
CA SER A 2 35.05 2.80 -28.84
C SER A 2 34.57 1.98 -27.64
N SER A 3 33.29 2.16 -27.33
CA SER A 3 32.43 1.38 -26.46
C SER A 3 32.17 -0.02 -27.06
N SER A 4 32.15 -1.06 -26.22
CA SER A 4 31.54 -2.35 -26.58
C SER A 4 30.46 -2.70 -25.55
N SER A 5 29.26 -2.26 -25.88
CA SER A 5 28.00 -2.62 -25.24
C SER A 5 27.61 -4.03 -25.66
N SER A 6 27.17 -4.87 -24.73
CA SER A 6 26.49 -6.15 -25.05
C SER A 6 25.00 -5.89 -25.33
N PRO A 7 24.39 -6.61 -26.30
CA PRO A 7 23.04 -6.32 -26.80
C PRO A 7 21.91 -6.91 -25.91
N PRO A 8 20.69 -6.36 -25.99
CA PRO A 8 19.50 -6.95 -25.38
C PRO A 8 19.00 -8.15 -26.19
N SER A 9 18.73 -9.27 -25.52
CA SER A 9 18.06 -10.43 -26.11
C SER A 9 16.55 -10.18 -26.20
N SER A 10 16.05 -10.15 -27.43
CA SER A 10 14.63 -10.15 -27.77
C SER A 10 14.13 -11.58 -28.03
N GLY A 11 12.87 -11.83 -27.65
CA GLY A 11 12.00 -12.83 -28.29
C GLY A 11 11.57 -14.02 -27.42
N GLY A 12 10.25 -14.18 -27.27
CA GLY A 12 9.63 -15.42 -26.80
C GLY A 12 8.20 -15.24 -26.27
N ASP A 13 7.24 -15.02 -27.17
CA ASP A 13 5.83 -15.30 -26.92
C ASP A 13 5.65 -16.82 -26.74
N GLY A 14 5.01 -17.23 -25.63
CA GLY A 14 4.81 -18.63 -25.30
C GLY A 14 3.75 -18.76 -24.20
N GLY A 15 2.49 -18.90 -24.60
CA GLY A 15 1.40 -19.26 -23.71
C GLY A 15 1.48 -20.73 -23.25
N GLY A 16 1.04 -20.97 -22.01
CA GLY A 16 0.58 -22.29 -21.54
C GLY A 16 1.04 -22.68 -20.14
N GLY A 17 0.08 -22.72 -19.20
CA GLY A 17 0.08 -23.68 -18.09
C GLY A 17 0.45 -23.14 -16.71
N GLY A 18 -0.54 -23.18 -15.80
CA GLY A 18 -0.43 -23.87 -14.51
C GLY A 18 0.50 -23.33 -13.41
N GLU A 19 -0.12 -23.10 -12.26
CA GLU A 19 0.43 -23.26 -10.91
C GLU A 19 1.23 -22.07 -10.36
N GLY A 20 0.78 -21.62 -9.18
CA GLY A 20 1.33 -20.45 -8.51
C GLY A 20 2.59 -20.83 -7.75
N ASP A 21 3.71 -20.28 -8.19
CA ASP A 21 4.97 -20.27 -7.44
C ASP A 21 5.31 -18.82 -7.10
N GLY A 22 5.01 -18.45 -5.86
CA GLY A 22 5.53 -17.24 -5.25
C GLY A 22 6.99 -17.47 -4.90
N ASP A 23 7.88 -17.29 -5.88
CA ASP A 23 9.33 -17.32 -5.68
C ASP A 23 9.76 -15.99 -5.04
N GLY A 24 9.88 -16.01 -3.71
CA GLY A 24 10.23 -14.86 -2.89
C GLY A 24 11.30 -15.24 -1.88
N ASP A 25 12.55 -15.32 -2.36
CA ASP A 25 13.80 -15.19 -1.63
C ASP A 25 13.91 -16.01 -0.32
N ASP A 26 14.46 -17.22 -0.48
CA ASP A 26 14.92 -18.14 0.57
C ASP A 26 15.94 -17.48 1.52
N ASN A 27 15.45 -16.74 2.52
CA ASN A 27 16.14 -16.59 3.79
C ASN A 27 15.41 -17.45 4.84
N ASP A 28 15.41 -18.77 4.59
CA ASP A 28 15.14 -19.80 5.60
C ASP A 28 16.27 -19.81 6.64
N GLU A 29 16.34 -18.78 7.48
CA GLU A 29 16.99 -18.90 8.78
C GLU A 29 16.14 -19.88 9.60
N SER A 30 16.51 -21.15 9.49
CA SER A 30 15.86 -22.32 10.10
C SER A 30 15.60 -22.18 11.60
N CYS A 31 14.52 -21.48 11.96
CA CYS A 31 13.95 -21.57 13.29
C CYS A 31 13.48 -23.02 13.47
N PRO A 32 13.84 -23.70 14.57
CA PRO A 32 13.45 -25.10 14.79
C PRO A 32 11.93 -25.31 14.86
N LEU A 33 11.15 -24.22 14.96
CA LEU A 33 9.69 -24.21 14.95
C LEU A 33 9.10 -23.85 13.58
N GLY A 34 9.92 -23.69 12.55
CA GLY A 34 9.51 -23.30 11.19
C GLY A 34 9.46 -21.78 10.99
N LEU A 35 8.71 -21.36 9.97
CA LEU A 35 8.61 -19.96 9.56
C LEU A 35 8.03 -19.06 10.67
N ILE A 36 8.57 -17.85 10.80
CA ILE A 36 8.06 -16.80 11.69
C ILE A 36 7.46 -15.68 10.83
N PRO A 37 6.18 -15.76 10.47
CA PRO A 37 5.56 -14.78 9.58
C PRO A 37 5.32 -13.44 10.28
N HIS A 38 5.47 -12.33 9.54
CA HIS A 38 5.16 -10.98 10.02
C HIS A 38 3.67 -10.81 10.37
N GLN A 39 2.77 -11.34 9.53
CA GLN A 39 1.33 -11.41 9.77
C GLN A 39 0.78 -12.75 9.29
N ILE A 40 -0.30 -13.23 9.89
CA ILE A 40 -1.07 -14.38 9.43
C ILE A 40 -2.50 -13.91 9.19
N ARG A 41 -3.02 -14.06 7.97
CA ARG A 41 -4.41 -13.78 7.63
C ARG A 41 -5.08 -15.05 7.11
N GLY A 42 -6.29 -15.30 7.57
CA GLY A 42 -7.04 -16.51 7.24
C GLY A 42 -8.46 -16.21 6.83
N SER A 43 -8.99 -17.03 5.92
CA SER A 43 -10.39 -17.02 5.52
C SER A 43 -11.05 -18.34 5.91
N LEU A 44 -12.10 -18.26 6.74
CA LEU A 44 -12.88 -19.44 7.13
C LEU A 44 -13.77 -19.96 6.00
N VAL A 45 -14.21 -19.09 5.09
CA VAL A 45 -15.11 -19.47 3.98
C VAL A 45 -14.38 -20.35 2.98
N SER A 46 -13.12 -20.01 2.67
CA SER A 46 -12.29 -20.74 1.71
C SER A 46 -11.29 -21.69 2.37
N TYR A 47 -11.20 -21.71 3.71
CA TYR A 47 -10.20 -22.47 4.48
C TYR A 47 -8.75 -22.20 4.02
N THR A 48 -8.44 -20.95 3.68
CA THR A 48 -7.11 -20.52 3.20
C THR A 48 -6.39 -19.66 4.23
N MET A 49 -5.06 -19.72 4.22
CA MET A 49 -4.16 -18.92 5.06
C MET A 49 -3.10 -18.25 4.17
N MET A 50 -2.68 -17.04 4.54
CA MET A 50 -1.65 -16.27 3.85
C MET A 50 -0.79 -15.51 4.86
N THR A 51 0.49 -15.32 4.54
CA THR A 51 1.48 -14.71 5.45
C THR A 51 2.08 -13.43 4.86
N PRO A 52 1.31 -12.33 4.77
CA PRO A 52 1.79 -11.11 4.15
C PRO A 52 2.82 -10.39 5.01
N SER A 53 3.83 -9.81 4.35
CA SER A 53 4.73 -8.83 4.95
C SER A 53 4.32 -7.43 4.54
N VAL A 54 4.36 -6.46 5.47
CA VAL A 54 4.00 -5.06 5.21
C VAL A 54 5.12 -4.17 5.76
N PRO A 55 5.70 -3.26 4.95
CA PRO A 55 6.72 -2.36 5.42
C PRO A 55 6.16 -1.35 6.42
N ALA A 56 7.03 -0.78 7.26
CA ALA A 56 6.65 0.28 8.19
C ALA A 56 6.13 1.51 7.42
N PHE A 57 4.90 1.92 7.72
CA PHE A 57 4.28 3.07 7.06
C PHE A 57 4.71 4.38 7.74
N ARG A 58 5.20 5.34 6.95
CA ARG A 58 5.77 6.61 7.45
C ARG A 58 4.77 7.45 8.24
N HIS A 59 3.49 7.42 7.87
CA HIS A 59 2.42 8.15 8.55
C HIS A 59 1.56 7.27 9.47
N CYS A 60 2.12 6.15 9.95
CA CYS A 60 1.41 5.26 10.88
C CYS A 60 1.11 5.97 12.21
N THR A 61 -0.14 5.93 12.66
CA THR A 61 -0.58 6.52 13.94
C THR A 61 -0.07 5.76 15.17
N GLY A 62 0.54 4.59 14.99
CA GLY A 62 1.09 3.77 16.09
C GLY A 62 2.62 3.67 16.14
N CYS A 63 3.31 3.65 15.00
CA CYS A 63 4.75 3.38 14.95
C CYS A 63 5.58 4.39 14.16
N SER A 64 4.98 5.48 13.64
CA SER A 64 5.77 6.50 12.95
C SER A 64 6.74 7.22 13.90
N ASP A 65 7.85 7.70 13.37
CA ASP A 65 8.86 8.45 14.11
C ASP A 65 8.31 9.61 14.97
N PRO A 66 7.41 10.48 14.48
CA PRO A 66 6.86 11.55 15.30
C PRO A 66 5.99 11.03 16.46
N ILE A 67 5.29 9.91 16.28
CA ILE A 67 4.51 9.27 17.34
C ILE A 67 5.44 8.69 18.41
N ALA A 68 6.47 7.95 18.01
CA ALA A 68 7.44 7.38 18.93
C ALA A 68 8.17 8.46 19.73
N LYS A 69 8.59 9.56 19.07
CA LYS A 69 9.21 10.72 19.73
C LYS A 69 8.23 11.41 20.67
N GLY A 70 7.00 11.68 20.23
CA GLY A 70 5.96 12.31 21.04
C GLY A 70 5.64 11.53 22.31
N TYR A 71 5.62 10.19 22.23
CA TYR A 71 5.47 9.33 23.40
C TYR A 71 6.72 9.33 24.31
N ASN A 72 7.92 9.23 23.75
CA ASN A 72 9.15 9.24 24.54
C ASN A 72 9.35 10.55 25.31
N GLU A 73 8.94 11.68 24.75
CA GLU A 73 9.05 13.00 25.37
C GLU A 73 7.88 13.32 26.29
N GLY A 74 6.65 12.99 25.89
CA GLY A 74 5.42 13.35 26.60
C GLY A 74 4.83 12.26 27.50
N GLY A 75 5.33 11.03 27.40
CA GLY A 75 4.90 9.87 28.18
C GLY A 75 3.38 9.72 28.24
N PHE A 76 2.85 9.57 29.46
CA PHE A 76 1.41 9.39 29.66
C PHE A 76 0.58 10.64 29.33
N ASP A 77 1.14 11.84 29.42
CA ASP A 77 0.41 13.06 29.08
C ASP A 77 0.18 13.19 27.57
N PHE A 78 1.08 12.65 26.75
CA PHE A 78 0.85 12.46 25.32
C PHE A 78 -0.36 11.53 25.09
N VAL A 79 -0.39 10.37 25.74
CA VAL A 79 -1.51 9.40 25.62
C VAL A 79 -2.83 10.02 26.06
N LYS A 80 -2.86 10.73 27.20
CA LYS A 80 -4.08 11.44 27.65
C LYS A 80 -4.57 12.45 26.61
N ARG A 81 -3.65 13.18 25.97
CA ARG A 81 -3.99 14.19 24.97
C ARG A 81 -4.59 13.53 23.73
N VAL A 82 -3.97 12.45 23.25
CA VAL A 82 -4.49 11.58 22.18
C VAL A 82 -5.89 11.07 22.49
N CYS A 83 -6.12 10.51 23.67
CA CYS A 83 -7.42 9.94 24.03
C CYS A 83 -8.52 10.97 24.29
N ARG A 84 -8.16 12.24 24.56
CA ARG A 84 -9.11 13.33 24.83
C ARG A 84 -9.39 14.21 23.62
N SER A 85 -8.56 14.15 22.59
CA SER A 85 -8.80 14.91 21.36
C SER A 85 -10.04 14.36 20.66
N ASP A 86 -10.97 15.24 20.31
CA ASP A 86 -12.14 14.87 19.52
C ASP A 86 -11.71 14.35 18.14
N GLY A 87 -12.30 13.22 17.73
CA GLY A 87 -12.15 12.68 16.37
C GLY A 87 -10.74 12.23 15.99
N ALA A 88 -9.88 11.85 16.93
CA ALA A 88 -8.50 11.39 16.69
C ALA A 88 -7.60 12.38 15.93
N ARG A 89 -8.03 13.64 15.79
CA ARG A 89 -7.36 14.67 14.99
C ARG A 89 -5.91 14.91 15.44
N TYR A 90 -5.65 14.88 16.74
CA TYR A 90 -4.31 15.08 17.28
C TYR A 90 -3.33 13.98 16.81
N LEU A 91 -3.79 12.72 16.69
CA LEU A 91 -2.94 11.64 16.16
C LEU A 91 -2.67 11.80 14.67
N GLU A 92 -3.67 12.23 13.90
CA GLU A 92 -3.49 12.46 12.45
C GLU A 92 -2.51 13.61 12.18
N GLU A 93 -2.58 14.69 12.98
CA GLU A 93 -1.65 15.82 12.91
C GLU A 93 -0.22 15.39 13.27
N VAL A 94 -0.03 14.66 14.37
CA VAL A 94 1.32 14.23 14.79
C VAL A 94 1.92 13.22 13.81
N SER A 95 1.12 12.30 13.27
CA SER A 95 1.60 11.30 12.31
C SER A 95 1.77 11.85 10.88
N GLY A 96 1.25 13.04 10.59
CA GLY A 96 1.17 13.59 9.23
C GLY A 96 0.19 12.83 8.33
N LEU A 97 -0.70 12.02 8.90
CA LEU A 97 -1.68 11.23 8.14
C LEU A 97 -2.72 12.12 7.45
N GLY A 98 -3.07 13.25 8.06
CA GLY A 98 -3.99 14.22 7.46
C GLY A 98 -3.45 14.80 6.15
N GLU A 99 -2.19 15.27 6.16
CA GLU A 99 -1.50 15.79 4.97
C GLU A 99 -1.38 14.74 3.87
N TYR A 100 -1.06 13.49 4.24
CA TYR A 100 -0.99 12.39 3.30
C TYR A 100 -2.33 12.10 2.61
N ARG A 101 -3.45 12.20 3.34
CA ARG A 101 -4.80 12.00 2.79
C ARG A 101 -5.16 13.11 1.82
N GLU A 102 -4.91 14.37 2.19
CA GLU A 102 -5.15 15.54 1.34
C GLU A 102 -4.32 15.49 0.06
N GLU A 103 -3.05 15.09 0.14
CA GLU A 103 -2.20 14.91 -1.04
C GLU A 103 -2.76 13.82 -1.99
N GLY A 104 -3.27 12.72 -1.42
CA GLY A 104 -3.92 11.66 -2.19
C GLY A 104 -5.18 12.14 -2.92
N GLU A 105 -6.05 12.87 -2.22
CA GLU A 105 -7.27 13.45 -2.79
C GLU A 105 -6.96 14.46 -3.90
N ARG A 106 -5.94 15.30 -3.72
CA ARG A 106 -5.47 16.24 -4.74
C ARG A 106 -5.02 15.53 -6.01
N LYS A 107 -4.19 14.49 -5.88
CA LYS A 107 -3.69 13.73 -7.03
C LYS A 107 -4.81 13.00 -7.78
N LEU A 108 -5.80 12.48 -7.05
CA LEU A 108 -6.98 11.86 -7.67
C LEU A 108 -7.79 12.88 -8.48
N ARG A 109 -8.00 14.10 -7.94
CA ARG A 109 -8.67 15.18 -8.66
C ARG A 109 -7.91 15.62 -9.91
N GLU A 110 -6.59 15.76 -9.80
CA GLU A 110 -5.74 16.11 -10.95
C GLU A 110 -5.87 15.05 -12.06
N MET A 111 -5.85 13.76 -11.70
CA MET A 111 -6.06 12.67 -12.66
C MET A 111 -7.44 12.71 -13.31
N GLU A 112 -8.49 13.05 -12.56
CA GLU A 112 -9.86 13.18 -13.09
C GLU A 112 -9.96 14.35 -14.08
N GLU A 113 -9.38 15.50 -13.73
CA GLU A 113 -9.33 16.69 -14.61
C GLU A 113 -8.56 16.38 -15.90
N GLU A 114 -7.42 15.67 -15.81
CA GLU A 114 -6.66 15.20 -16.98
C GLU A 114 -7.45 14.21 -17.85
N ALA A 115 -8.20 13.28 -17.24
CA ALA A 115 -9.01 12.30 -17.96
C ALA A 115 -10.19 12.95 -18.73
N VAL A 116 -10.77 14.02 -18.18
CA VAL A 116 -11.79 14.83 -18.86
C VAL A 116 -11.19 15.58 -20.06
N VAL A 117 -9.96 16.11 -19.94
CA VAL A 117 -9.27 16.83 -21.02
C VAL A 117 -8.85 15.89 -22.15
N GLU A 118 -8.36 14.69 -21.83
CA GLU A 118 -7.89 13.70 -22.81
C GLU A 118 -9.04 12.92 -23.49
N GLY A 119 -10.31 13.23 -23.19
CA GLY A 119 -11.46 12.71 -23.94
C GLY A 119 -11.73 11.22 -23.73
N TRP A 120 -11.38 10.68 -22.56
CA TRP A 120 -11.82 9.35 -22.09
C TRP A 120 -13.05 9.46 -21.18
N GLY A 121 -13.63 10.67 -21.09
CA GLY A 121 -14.91 10.90 -20.42
C GLY A 121 -15.98 10.05 -21.10
N ASP A 122 -16.66 9.24 -20.30
CA ASP A 122 -17.76 8.35 -20.70
C ASP A 122 -18.61 9.05 -21.76
N SER A 123 -18.51 8.57 -23.01
CA SER A 123 -19.53 8.87 -24.01
C SER A 123 -20.76 8.17 -23.47
N ASP A 124 -21.61 8.91 -22.75
CA ASP A 124 -23.00 8.52 -22.52
C ASP A 124 -23.66 8.41 -23.91
N ASP A 125 -23.35 7.33 -24.63
CA ASP A 125 -24.15 6.85 -25.74
C ASP A 125 -25.47 6.40 -25.11
N ASP A 126 -26.38 7.39 -24.98
CA ASP A 126 -27.83 7.23 -24.87
C ASP A 126 -28.31 6.45 -26.12
N ASP A 127 -27.98 5.15 -26.18
CA ASP A 127 -28.66 4.20 -27.03
C ASP A 127 -30.06 4.00 -26.42
N GLY A 128 -30.93 4.98 -26.66
CA GLY A 128 -32.35 4.86 -26.40
C GLY A 128 -32.91 3.65 -27.13
N ASP A 129 -33.05 2.55 -26.41
CA ASP A 129 -33.80 1.37 -26.84
C ASP A 129 -35.30 1.70 -26.78
N ASP A 130 -35.79 2.20 -27.91
CA ASP A 130 -37.20 2.31 -28.27
C ASP A 130 -37.85 0.90 -28.24
N PHE A 131 -38.80 0.70 -27.31
CA PHE A 131 -39.77 -0.40 -27.34
C PHE A 131 -41.15 0.02 -26.83
#